data_AF-A0A0Q8PZ92-F1
#
_entry.id   AF-A0A0Q8PZ92-F1
#
_cell.length_a   1.000
_cell.length_b   1.000
_cell.length_c   1.000
_cell.angle_alpha   90.00
_cell.angle_beta   90.00
_cell.angle_gamma   90.00
#
_symmetry.space_group_name_H-M   'P 1'
#
loop_
_entity.id
_entity.type
_entity.pdbx_description
1 polymer ?
#
loop_
_entity_poly.entity_id
_entity_poly.type
_entity_poly.pdbx_seq_one_letter_code
_entity_poly.pdbx_strand_id
1 'polypeptide(L)'
;MVPIGPEWLGVVGSLVIATTYTWALAARTGGRPFVFGALALTCGLVAIIGDHDLLLTGAAVATSALAAVLGVMITIPAAGFLRSVRECVVALVVAGIGAMATIGFEPAIETARFEYVGLGLALVGALVLVYRLGAGFHGLGRRGLAMVAIGGVVLAATLLYAEMLRRYGSSGLVDQLLDQVRWSRENLGAFPRPIETVLGVPALAYGVHMRARRRQGWWVCAFGVAATSPTATALANPAVTVTEATLSVVYGLVIGLVIGWVLIRLDLALTGNRGRRSRVAEQAAAVRPEPGRFAPLL
;
A
#
# COMPACT_ATOMS: atom_id res chain seq x y z
N MET A 1 -16.05 9.20 -17.00
CA MET A 1 -17.13 8.94 -16.02
C MET A 1 -18.20 10.00 -16.24
N VAL A 2 -19.48 9.65 -16.29
CA VAL A 2 -20.55 10.67 -16.32
C VAL A 2 -20.60 11.30 -14.93
N PRO A 3 -20.47 12.63 -14.78
CA PRO A 3 -20.53 13.27 -13.47
C PRO A 3 -21.91 13.02 -12.85
N ILE A 4 -21.94 12.37 -11.69
CA ILE A 4 -23.15 12.18 -10.89
C ILE A 4 -23.07 13.14 -9.72
N GLY A 5 -23.94 14.15 -9.72
CA GLY A 5 -24.00 15.17 -8.68
C GLY A 5 -23.29 16.47 -9.06
N PRO A 6 -23.18 17.41 -8.12
CA PRO A 6 -22.59 18.73 -8.39
C PRO A 6 -21.10 18.63 -8.73
N GLU A 7 -20.65 19.41 -9.70
CA GLU A 7 -19.24 19.42 -10.17
C GLU A 7 -18.25 19.71 -9.04
N TRP A 8 -18.62 20.54 -8.06
CA TRP A 8 -17.77 20.88 -6.92
C TRP A 8 -17.57 19.74 -5.91
N LEU A 9 -18.44 18.72 -5.91
CA LEU A 9 -18.44 17.69 -4.88
C LEU A 9 -17.19 16.80 -4.94
N GLY A 10 -16.72 16.48 -6.15
CA GLY A 10 -15.49 15.71 -6.34
C GLY A 10 -14.29 16.45 -5.77
N VAL A 11 -14.10 17.70 -6.19
CA VAL A 11 -12.97 18.54 -5.80
C VAL A 11 -12.94 18.83 -4.29
N VAL A 12 -14.09 19.20 -3.70
CA VAL A 12 -14.17 19.46 -2.26
C VAL A 12 -13.96 18.17 -1.46
N GLY A 13 -14.57 17.06 -1.89
CA GLY A 13 -14.37 15.75 -1.26
C GLY A 13 -12.90 15.32 -1.26
N SER A 14 -12.22 15.49 -2.39
CA SER A 14 -10.79 15.24 -2.55
C SER A 14 -9.93 16.07 -1.61
N LEU A 15 -10.20 17.38 -1.51
CA LEU A 15 -9.50 18.28 -0.60
C LEU A 15 -9.69 17.86 0.87
N VAL A 16 -10.91 17.53 1.26
CA VAL A 16 -11.24 17.08 2.62
C VAL A 16 -10.53 15.77 2.95
N ILE A 17 -10.55 14.79 2.04
CA ILE A 17 -9.89 13.50 2.25
C ILE A 17 -8.37 13.68 2.31
N ALA A 18 -7.77 14.42 1.38
CA ALA A 18 -6.33 14.68 1.36
C ALA A 18 -5.85 15.36 2.65
N THR A 19 -6.60 16.37 3.11
CA THR A 19 -6.35 17.07 4.38
C THR A 19 -6.47 16.13 5.57
N THR A 20 -7.56 15.35 5.62
CA THR A 20 -7.84 14.41 6.71
C THR A 20 -6.81 13.29 6.78
N TYR A 21 -6.37 12.77 5.63
CA TYR A 21 -5.37 11.71 5.56
C TYR A 21 -3.99 12.21 5.96
N THR A 22 -3.63 13.43 5.57
CA THR A 22 -2.40 14.07 6.02
C THR A 22 -2.42 14.28 7.53
N TRP A 23 -3.53 14.81 8.05
CA TRP A 23 -3.73 14.98 9.49
C TRP A 23 -3.64 13.64 10.24
N ALA A 24 -4.31 12.60 9.75
CA ALA A 24 -4.35 11.28 10.36
C ALA A 24 -2.98 10.60 10.35
N LEU A 25 -2.23 10.71 9.25
CA LEU A 25 -0.88 10.18 9.15
C LEU A 25 0.07 10.90 10.12
N ALA A 26 -0.03 12.23 10.21
CA ALA A 26 0.75 13.02 11.17
C ALA A 26 0.38 12.66 12.63
N ALA A 27 -0.90 12.48 12.95
CA ALA A 27 -1.35 12.07 14.27
C ALA A 27 -0.84 10.66 14.63
N ARG A 28 -0.95 9.70 13.69
CA ARG A 28 -0.51 8.32 13.88
C ARG A 28 1.00 8.20 14.07
N THR A 29 1.78 9.09 13.46
CA THR A 29 3.24 9.10 13.53
C THR A 29 3.81 9.99 14.65
N GLY A 30 2.96 10.51 15.54
CA GLY A 30 3.40 11.38 16.65
C GLY A 30 3.91 12.75 16.20
N GLY A 31 3.47 13.22 15.02
CA GLY A 31 3.82 14.51 14.45
C GLY A 31 2.91 15.66 14.92
N ARG A 32 2.86 16.73 14.12
CA ARG A 32 2.02 17.92 14.36
C ARG A 32 0.81 17.90 13.41
N PRO A 33 -0.30 17.23 13.76
CA PRO A 33 -1.37 16.94 12.81
C PRO A 33 -2.08 18.19 12.29
N PHE A 34 -2.26 19.22 13.12
CA PHE A 34 -2.83 20.50 12.68
C PHE A 34 -1.95 21.26 11.69
N VAL A 35 -0.62 21.21 11.86
CA VAL A 35 0.32 21.89 10.95
C VAL A 35 0.32 21.22 9.59
N PHE A 36 0.47 19.90 9.55
CA PHE A 36 0.50 19.17 8.29
C PHE A 36 -0.88 19.11 7.61
N GLY A 37 -1.96 19.03 8.38
CA GLY A 37 -3.33 19.17 7.86
C GLY A 37 -3.56 20.55 7.24
N ALA A 38 -3.21 21.63 7.94
CA ALA A 38 -3.32 22.98 7.39
C ALA A 38 -2.46 23.18 6.15
N LEU A 39 -1.24 22.64 6.11
CA LEU A 39 -0.38 22.68 4.93
C LEU A 39 -1.02 21.96 3.75
N ALA A 40 -1.54 20.74 3.95
CA ALA A 40 -2.22 19.98 2.90
C ALA A 40 -3.47 20.71 2.39
N LEU A 41 -4.25 21.32 3.28
CA LEU A 41 -5.41 22.14 2.92
C LEU A 41 -4.97 23.33 2.05
N THR A 42 -3.94 24.08 2.48
CA THR A 42 -3.43 25.22 1.73
C THR A 42 -2.90 24.81 0.36
N CYS A 43 -2.09 23.74 0.28
CA CYS A 43 -1.59 23.23 -1.00
C CYS A 43 -2.71 22.79 -1.93
N GLY A 44 -3.72 22.09 -1.41
CA GLY A 44 -4.89 21.67 -2.19
C GLY A 44 -5.74 22.86 -2.66
N LEU A 45 -5.97 23.85 -1.80
CA LEU A 45 -6.66 25.09 -2.18
C LEU A 45 -5.90 25.86 -3.26
N VAL A 46 -4.58 25.96 -3.15
CA VAL A 46 -3.74 26.59 -4.19
C VAL A 46 -3.84 25.83 -5.52
N ALA A 47 -3.87 24.50 -5.49
CA ALA A 47 -4.04 23.70 -6.69
C ALA A 47 -5.41 23.92 -7.35
N ILE A 48 -6.47 23.97 -6.55
CA ILE A 48 -7.85 24.16 -7.03
C ILE A 48 -8.07 25.58 -7.55
N ILE A 49 -7.64 26.60 -6.81
CA ILE A 49 -7.82 28.01 -7.19
C ILE A 49 -6.93 28.37 -8.39
N GLY A 50 -5.73 27.78 -8.46
CA GLY A 50 -4.80 28.01 -9.56
C GLY A 50 -5.24 27.35 -10.88
N ASP A 51 -6.10 26.33 -10.82
CA ASP A 51 -6.65 25.60 -11.97
C ASP A 51 -5.59 25.20 -13.02
N HIS A 52 -4.41 24.81 -12.53
CA HIS A 52 -3.29 24.38 -13.34
C HIS A 52 -3.19 22.85 -13.28
N ASP A 53 -3.23 22.19 -14.44
CA ASP A 53 -3.10 20.73 -14.58
C ASP A 53 -1.95 20.14 -13.78
N LEU A 54 -0.81 20.84 -13.74
CA LEU A 54 0.38 20.42 -12.99
C LEU A 54 0.15 20.43 -11.47
N LEU A 55 -0.55 21.43 -10.94
CA LEU A 55 -0.83 21.53 -9.50
C LEU A 55 -1.89 20.51 -9.08
N LEU A 56 -2.94 20.33 -9.88
CA LEU A 56 -3.98 19.32 -9.66
C LEU A 56 -3.40 17.90 -9.72
N THR A 57 -2.55 17.63 -10.71
CA THR A 57 -1.83 16.35 -10.82
C THR A 57 -0.89 16.14 -9.65
N GLY A 58 -0.15 17.18 -9.22
CA GLY A 58 0.69 17.13 -8.03
C GLY A 58 -0.10 16.81 -6.75
N ALA A 59 -1.27 17.45 -6.57
CA ALA A 59 -2.17 17.19 -5.46
C ALA A 59 -2.72 15.76 -5.48
N ALA A 60 -3.09 15.24 -6.66
CA ALA A 60 -3.54 13.86 -6.84
C ALA A 60 -2.44 12.84 -6.51
N VAL A 61 -1.22 13.05 -7.03
CA VAL A 61 -0.06 12.19 -6.72
C VAL A 61 0.24 12.21 -5.22
N ALA A 62 0.28 13.38 -4.59
CA ALA A 62 0.52 13.49 -3.16
C ALA A 62 -0.57 12.78 -2.34
N THR A 63 -1.85 12.95 -2.72
CA THR A 63 -2.99 12.32 -2.06
C THR A 63 -2.93 10.80 -2.15
N SER A 64 -2.67 10.24 -3.34
CA SER A 64 -2.52 8.80 -3.52
C SER A 64 -1.35 8.23 -2.71
N ALA A 65 -0.20 8.92 -2.69
CA ALA A 65 0.96 8.50 -1.91
C ALA A 65 0.67 8.53 -0.40
N LEU A 66 0.03 9.59 0.10
CA LEU A 66 -0.38 9.71 1.50
C LEU A 66 -1.39 8.64 1.89
N ALA A 67 -2.38 8.37 1.04
CA ALA A 67 -3.36 7.31 1.25
C ALA A 67 -2.70 5.92 1.33
N ALA A 68 -1.74 5.65 0.44
CA ALA A 68 -1.00 4.41 0.41
C ALA A 68 -0.18 4.21 1.71
N VAL A 69 0.54 5.24 2.13
CA VAL A 69 1.33 5.22 3.38
C VAL A 69 0.42 5.09 4.60
N LEU A 70 -0.66 5.87 4.67
CA LEU A 70 -1.63 5.81 5.77
C LEU A 70 -2.27 4.42 5.86
N GLY A 71 -2.62 3.81 4.73
CA GLY A 71 -3.15 2.44 4.66
C GLY A 71 -2.23 1.43 5.33
N VAL A 72 -0.91 1.58 5.21
CA VAL A 72 0.06 0.76 5.95
C VAL A 72 0.13 1.16 7.43
N MET A 73 0.28 2.46 7.73
CA MET A 73 0.53 2.95 9.11
C MET A 73 -0.66 2.78 10.06
N ILE A 74 -1.87 2.69 9.53
CA ILE A 74 -3.09 2.50 10.31
C ILE A 74 -3.25 1.05 10.79
N THR A 75 -2.52 0.09 10.21
CA THR A 75 -2.59 -1.32 10.64
C THR A 75 -2.09 -1.49 12.06
N ILE A 76 -2.64 -2.48 12.76
CA ILE A 76 -2.23 -2.88 14.11
C ILE A 76 -1.65 -4.30 14.10
N PRO A 77 -0.77 -4.67 15.05
CA PRO A 77 -0.16 -5.99 15.08
C PRO A 77 -1.19 -7.11 15.24
N ALA A 78 -1.01 -8.22 14.52
CA ALA A 78 -1.95 -9.33 14.52
C ALA A 78 -1.27 -10.69 14.75
N ALA A 79 -1.51 -11.31 15.91
CA ALA A 79 -0.92 -12.62 16.22
C ALA A 79 -1.49 -13.79 15.39
N GLY A 80 -2.69 -13.65 14.80
CA GLY A 80 -3.35 -14.70 14.02
C GLY A 80 -3.61 -14.28 12.58
N PHE A 81 -3.62 -15.25 11.67
CA PHE A 81 -3.76 -14.98 10.23
C PHE A 81 -5.05 -14.25 9.88
N LEU A 82 -6.21 -14.64 10.44
CA LEU A 82 -7.48 -13.94 10.18
C LEU A 82 -7.46 -12.48 10.63
N ARG A 83 -6.73 -12.17 11.71
CA ARG A 83 -6.54 -10.78 12.14
C ARG A 83 -5.61 -10.05 11.15
N SER A 84 -4.57 -10.69 10.63
CA SER A 84 -3.74 -10.11 9.55
C SER A 84 -4.57 -9.84 8.29
N VAL A 85 -5.46 -10.77 7.90
CA VAL A 85 -6.40 -10.59 6.78
C VAL A 85 -7.25 -9.33 6.99
N ARG A 86 -7.83 -9.17 8.19
CA ARG A 86 -8.59 -7.96 8.54
C ARG A 86 -7.77 -6.69 8.38
N GLU A 87 -6.52 -6.69 8.84
CA GLU A 87 -5.66 -5.51 8.70
C GLU A 87 -5.29 -5.21 7.24
N CYS A 88 -5.10 -6.23 6.39
CA CYS A 88 -4.96 -6.04 4.95
C CYS A 88 -6.20 -5.39 4.33
N VAL A 89 -7.40 -5.89 4.67
CA VAL A 89 -8.66 -5.30 4.19
C VAL A 89 -8.77 -3.84 4.61
N VAL A 90 -8.48 -3.51 5.87
CA VAL A 90 -8.54 -2.11 6.33
C VAL A 90 -7.53 -1.23 5.59
N ALA A 91 -6.31 -1.72 5.37
CA ALA A 91 -5.29 -0.98 4.62
C ALA A 91 -5.76 -0.66 3.19
N LEU A 92 -6.34 -1.64 2.49
CA LEU A 92 -6.83 -1.47 1.12
C LEU A 92 -8.10 -0.60 1.06
N VAL A 93 -8.98 -0.67 2.06
CA VAL A 93 -10.15 0.24 2.14
C VAL A 93 -9.70 1.69 2.30
N VAL A 94 -8.74 1.96 3.18
CA VAL A 94 -8.17 3.31 3.35
C VAL A 94 -7.53 3.80 2.05
N ALA A 95 -6.78 2.93 1.36
CA ALA A 95 -6.21 3.24 0.06
C ALA A 95 -7.28 3.49 -1.01
N GLY A 96 -8.35 2.68 -1.04
CA GLY A 96 -9.45 2.81 -2.00
C GLY A 96 -10.24 4.12 -1.84
N ILE A 97 -10.44 4.59 -0.60
CA ILE A 97 -10.96 5.95 -0.34
C ILE A 97 -9.99 7.01 -0.88
N GLY A 98 -8.69 6.78 -0.72
CA GLY A 98 -7.65 7.61 -1.35
C GLY A 98 -7.74 7.62 -2.88
N ALA A 99 -8.12 6.52 -3.51
CA ALA A 99 -8.33 6.45 -4.96
C ALA A 99 -9.46 7.36 -5.42
N MET A 100 -10.59 7.37 -4.69
CA MET A 100 -11.70 8.28 -4.96
C MET A 100 -11.26 9.75 -4.81
N ALA A 101 -10.49 10.08 -3.77
CA ALA A 101 -9.95 11.42 -3.58
C ALA A 101 -8.93 11.80 -4.67
N THR A 102 -8.13 10.84 -5.13
CA THR A 102 -7.11 11.08 -6.15
C THR A 102 -7.74 11.47 -7.49
N ILE A 103 -8.81 10.79 -7.91
CA ILE A 103 -9.50 11.10 -9.17
C ILE A 103 -10.33 12.38 -9.10
N GLY A 104 -10.82 12.79 -7.92
CA GLY A 104 -11.65 13.98 -7.79
C GLY A 104 -10.89 15.30 -7.94
N PHE A 105 -9.55 15.26 -8.03
CA PHE A 105 -8.73 16.39 -8.48
C PHE A 105 -8.64 16.48 -10.02
N GLU A 106 -9.28 15.57 -10.76
CA GLU A 106 -9.28 15.50 -12.22
C GLU A 106 -7.87 15.65 -12.85
N PRO A 107 -6.90 14.82 -12.43
CA PRO A 107 -5.51 15.03 -12.84
C PRO A 107 -5.29 14.67 -14.31
N ALA A 108 -4.49 15.48 -15.00
CA ALA A 108 -4.01 15.17 -16.34
C ALA A 108 -2.86 14.15 -16.26
N ILE A 109 -3.15 12.87 -16.55
CA ILE A 109 -2.22 11.78 -16.26
C ILE A 109 -1.79 10.98 -17.48
N GLU A 110 -0.49 10.68 -17.52
CA GLU A 110 0.03 9.49 -18.19
C GLU A 110 0.06 8.35 -17.16
N THR A 111 -0.88 7.39 -17.28
CA THR A 111 -1.18 6.39 -16.26
C THR A 111 0.06 5.70 -15.68
N ALA A 112 0.99 5.27 -16.53
CA ALA A 112 2.19 4.56 -16.08
C ALA A 112 3.11 5.43 -15.22
N ARG A 113 3.33 6.70 -15.62
CA ARG A 113 4.16 7.63 -14.85
C ARG A 113 3.51 7.99 -13.53
N PHE A 114 2.20 8.23 -13.55
CA PHE A 114 1.42 8.53 -12.36
C PHE A 114 1.53 7.41 -11.31
N GLU A 115 1.34 6.15 -11.73
CA GLU A 115 1.47 4.98 -10.85
C GLU A 115 2.89 4.81 -10.30
N TYR A 116 3.92 4.97 -11.12
CA TYR A 116 5.31 4.83 -10.67
C TYR A 116 5.74 5.94 -9.71
N VAL A 117 5.36 7.19 -9.98
CA VAL A 117 5.68 8.32 -9.09
C VAL A 117 4.93 8.16 -7.76
N GLY A 118 3.64 7.81 -7.80
CA GLY A 118 2.86 7.53 -6.59
C GLY A 118 3.47 6.41 -5.74
N LEU A 119 3.83 5.29 -6.37
CA LEU A 119 4.48 4.16 -5.70
C LEU A 119 5.84 4.55 -5.13
N GLY A 120 6.67 5.26 -5.89
CA GLY A 120 7.99 5.70 -5.46
C GLY A 120 7.92 6.63 -4.25
N LEU A 121 7.07 7.66 -4.30
CA LEU A 121 6.85 8.58 -3.20
C LEU A 121 6.28 7.88 -1.96
N ALA A 122 5.32 7.00 -2.15
CA ALA A 122 4.73 6.25 -1.05
C ALA A 122 5.74 5.31 -0.40
N LEU A 123 6.59 4.62 -1.19
CA LEU A 123 7.63 3.74 -0.68
C LEU A 123 8.67 4.53 0.11
N VAL A 124 9.15 5.66 -0.44
CA VAL A 124 10.08 6.56 0.27
C VAL A 124 9.45 7.05 1.57
N GLY A 125 8.20 7.52 1.53
CA GLY A 125 7.46 7.97 2.71
C GLY A 125 7.33 6.88 3.77
N ALA A 126 6.95 5.67 3.37
CA ALA A 126 6.84 4.54 4.29
C ALA A 126 8.20 4.15 4.88
N LEU A 127 9.28 4.12 4.09
CA LEU A 127 10.62 3.83 4.58
C LEU A 127 11.11 4.88 5.58
N VAL A 128 10.89 6.16 5.33
CA VAL A 128 11.23 7.26 6.25
C VAL A 128 10.50 7.11 7.59
N LEU A 129 9.19 6.81 7.55
CA LEU A 129 8.41 6.61 8.77
C LEU A 129 8.83 5.34 9.52
N VAL A 130 9.05 4.24 8.79
CA VAL A 130 9.49 2.97 9.38
C VAL A 130 10.89 3.08 9.97
N TYR A 131 11.78 3.85 9.36
CA TYR A 131 13.09 4.12 9.95
C TYR A 131 12.96 4.73 11.35
N ARG A 132 12.01 5.65 11.56
CA ARG A 132 11.73 6.24 12.88
C ARG A 132 11.07 5.25 13.84
N LEU A 133 10.14 4.43 13.36
CA LEU A 133 9.36 3.47 14.16
C LEU A 133 10.15 2.21 14.56
N GLY A 134 10.98 1.72 13.65
CA GLY A 134 11.71 0.45 13.72
C GLY A 134 13.01 0.49 14.51
N ALA A 135 13.28 1.58 15.26
CA ALA A 135 14.57 1.87 15.91
C ALA A 135 15.75 2.06 14.94
N GLY A 136 15.47 2.56 13.72
CA GLY A 136 16.47 2.77 12.67
C GLY A 136 17.07 1.46 12.13
N PHE A 137 18.21 1.58 11.43
CA PHE A 137 18.95 0.41 10.95
C PHE A 137 19.47 -0.47 12.09
N HIS A 138 19.68 0.08 13.28
CA HIS A 138 20.10 -0.66 14.47
C HIS A 138 19.04 -1.66 14.97
N GLY A 139 17.75 -1.43 14.65
CA GLY A 139 16.68 -2.38 14.92
C GLY A 139 16.59 -3.55 13.93
N LEU A 140 17.29 -3.45 12.78
CA LEU A 140 17.39 -4.52 11.78
C LEU A 140 18.46 -5.52 12.24
N GLY A 141 18.03 -6.56 12.97
CA GLY A 141 18.84 -7.76 13.11
C GLY A 141 19.04 -8.44 11.74
N ARG A 142 19.95 -9.41 11.65
CA ARG A 142 20.28 -10.12 10.39
C ARG A 142 19.05 -10.60 9.62
N ARG A 143 18.02 -11.07 10.33
CA ARG A 143 16.75 -11.52 9.75
C ARG A 143 15.93 -10.38 9.16
N GLY A 144 15.84 -9.25 9.85
CA GLY A 144 15.16 -8.07 9.32
C GLY A 144 15.86 -7.55 8.06
N LEU A 145 17.19 -7.53 8.06
CA LEU A 145 17.99 -7.15 6.88
C LEU A 145 17.72 -8.09 5.70
N ALA A 146 17.71 -9.41 5.93
CA ALA A 146 17.40 -10.39 4.90
C ALA A 146 16.00 -10.19 4.30
N MET A 147 14.98 -9.91 5.13
CA MET A 147 13.62 -9.68 4.63
C MET A 147 13.51 -8.38 3.84
N VAL A 148 14.20 -7.30 4.25
CA VAL A 148 14.25 -6.06 3.48
C VAL A 148 14.97 -6.27 2.15
N ALA A 149 16.09 -7.01 2.15
CA ALA A 149 16.81 -7.34 0.93
C ALA A 149 15.95 -8.18 -0.02
N ILE A 150 15.28 -9.22 0.48
CA ILE A 150 14.35 -10.04 -0.32
C ILE A 150 13.21 -9.19 -0.88
N GLY A 151 12.56 -8.38 -0.03
CA GLY A 151 11.49 -7.48 -0.48
C GLY A 151 11.96 -6.49 -1.55
N GLY A 152 13.15 -5.92 -1.37
CA GLY A 152 13.78 -5.01 -2.34
C GLY A 152 14.12 -5.71 -3.66
N VAL A 153 14.66 -6.93 -3.61
CA VAL A 153 14.94 -7.74 -4.81
C VAL A 153 13.64 -8.11 -5.53
N VAL A 154 12.61 -8.56 -4.82
CA VAL A 154 11.31 -8.90 -5.42
C VAL A 154 10.67 -7.66 -6.06
N LEU A 155 10.73 -6.50 -5.39
CA LEU A 155 10.25 -5.23 -5.94
C LEU A 155 11.01 -4.88 -7.23
N ALA A 156 12.34 -4.87 -7.17
CA ALA A 156 13.20 -4.54 -8.30
C ALA A 156 12.97 -5.50 -9.47
N ALA A 157 12.89 -6.80 -9.20
CA ALA A 157 12.62 -7.82 -10.22
C ALA A 157 11.24 -7.63 -10.86
N THR A 158 10.22 -7.30 -10.07
CA THR A 158 8.85 -7.08 -10.59
C THR A 158 8.80 -5.85 -11.50
N LEU A 159 9.44 -4.74 -11.09
CA LEU A 159 9.49 -3.50 -11.89
C LEU A 159 10.37 -3.68 -13.14
N LEU A 160 11.54 -4.30 -12.99
CA LEU A 160 12.45 -4.58 -14.08
C LEU A 160 11.81 -5.49 -15.12
N TYR A 161 11.13 -6.55 -14.68
CA TYR A 161 10.40 -7.45 -15.58
C TYR A 161 9.32 -6.70 -16.37
N ALA A 162 8.53 -5.86 -15.69
CA ALA A 162 7.51 -5.06 -16.36
C ALA A 162 8.12 -4.10 -17.40
N GLU A 163 9.23 -3.43 -17.08
CA GLU A 163 9.88 -2.51 -17.99
C GLU A 163 10.60 -3.23 -19.15
N MET A 164 11.23 -4.38 -18.88
CA MET A 164 11.83 -5.23 -19.91
C MET A 164 10.77 -5.73 -20.88
N LEU A 165 9.61 -6.18 -20.39
CA LEU A 165 8.52 -6.63 -21.25
C LEU A 165 7.98 -5.48 -22.13
N ARG A 166 7.88 -4.26 -21.58
CA ARG A 166 7.42 -3.08 -22.34
C ARG A 166 8.40 -2.63 -23.43
N ARG A 167 9.71 -2.71 -23.18
CA ARG A 167 10.74 -2.19 -24.12
C ARG A 167 11.31 -3.24 -25.05
N TYR A 168 11.41 -4.48 -24.58
CA TYR A 168 12.17 -5.55 -25.23
C TYR A 168 11.40 -6.87 -25.36
N GLY A 169 10.11 -6.89 -24.98
CA GLY A 169 9.28 -8.08 -25.11
C GLY A 169 9.19 -8.53 -26.57
N SER A 170 9.45 -9.82 -26.82
CA SER A 170 9.18 -10.39 -28.14
C SER A 170 7.68 -10.39 -28.42
N SER A 171 7.28 -10.17 -29.67
CA SER A 171 5.87 -10.10 -30.05
C SER A 171 5.08 -11.31 -29.58
N GLY A 172 5.59 -12.53 -29.77
CA GLY A 172 4.91 -13.75 -29.34
C GLY A 172 4.73 -13.89 -27.82
N LEU A 173 5.69 -13.45 -27.00
CA LEU A 173 5.54 -13.47 -25.54
C LEU A 173 4.52 -12.44 -25.08
N VAL A 174 4.55 -11.24 -25.67
CA VAL A 174 3.60 -10.17 -25.37
C VAL A 174 2.19 -10.60 -25.78
N ASP A 175 2.02 -11.20 -26.96
CA ASP A 175 0.73 -11.67 -27.45
C ASP A 175 0.14 -12.74 -26.53
N GLN A 176 0.93 -13.73 -26.11
CA GLN A 176 0.47 -14.78 -25.20
C GLN A 176 0.05 -14.23 -23.83
N LEU A 177 0.78 -13.24 -23.30
CA LEU A 177 0.41 -12.57 -22.05
C LEU A 177 -0.86 -11.74 -22.23
N LEU A 178 -0.99 -11.01 -23.34
CA LEU A 178 -2.18 -10.24 -23.66
C LEU A 178 -3.40 -11.15 -23.87
N ASP A 179 -3.24 -12.33 -24.46
CA ASP A 179 -4.29 -13.35 -24.57
C ASP A 179 -4.79 -13.80 -23.20
N GLN A 180 -3.87 -14.06 -22.26
CA GLN A 180 -4.26 -14.40 -20.89
C GLN A 180 -4.97 -13.24 -20.17
N VAL A 181 -4.52 -12.00 -20.38
CA VAL A 181 -5.17 -10.81 -19.82
C VAL A 181 -6.56 -10.63 -20.42
N ARG A 182 -6.71 -10.78 -21.74
CA ARG A 182 -8.02 -10.74 -22.43
C ARG A 182 -8.96 -11.82 -21.92
N TRP A 183 -8.50 -13.07 -21.88
CA TRP A 183 -9.27 -14.18 -21.35
C TRP A 183 -9.72 -13.93 -19.91
N SER A 184 -8.83 -13.43 -19.06
CA SER A 184 -9.15 -13.11 -17.66
C SER A 184 -10.18 -11.99 -17.56
N ARG A 185 -10.08 -10.93 -18.38
CA ARG A 185 -11.08 -9.86 -18.44
C ARG A 185 -12.45 -10.36 -18.91
N GLU A 186 -12.47 -11.20 -19.94
CA GLU A 186 -13.70 -11.73 -20.51
C GLU A 186 -14.41 -12.73 -19.59
N ASN A 187 -13.66 -13.56 -18.86
CA ASN A 187 -14.23 -14.64 -18.02
C ASN A 187 -14.34 -14.27 -16.54
N LEU A 188 -13.39 -13.50 -16.01
CA LEU A 188 -13.30 -13.16 -14.58
C LEU A 188 -13.58 -11.67 -14.32
N GLY A 189 -13.73 -10.85 -15.36
CA GLY A 189 -14.05 -9.43 -15.25
C GLY A 189 -12.87 -8.52 -14.88
N ALA A 190 -11.71 -9.06 -14.49
CA ALA A 190 -10.50 -8.30 -14.18
C ALA A 190 -9.24 -9.16 -14.12
N PHE A 191 -8.08 -8.51 -14.31
CA PHE A 191 -6.77 -9.12 -14.10
C PHE A 191 -6.12 -8.58 -12.80
N PRO A 192 -5.61 -9.43 -11.90
CA PRO A 192 -5.00 -8.98 -10.65
C PRO A 192 -3.66 -8.27 -10.90
N ARG A 193 -3.36 -7.22 -10.13
CA ARG A 193 -2.10 -6.46 -10.28
C ARG A 193 -0.91 -7.27 -9.74
N PRO A 194 0.12 -7.59 -10.54
CA PRO A 194 1.21 -8.47 -10.10
C PRO A 194 2.01 -7.96 -8.90
N ILE A 195 2.26 -6.65 -8.83
CA ILE A 195 3.03 -6.06 -7.73
C ILE A 195 2.28 -6.12 -6.39
N GLU A 196 0.94 -6.02 -6.45
CA GLU A 196 0.06 -6.15 -5.29
C GLU A 196 0.01 -7.61 -4.81
N THR A 197 -0.11 -8.56 -5.73
CA THR A 197 -0.25 -10.00 -5.43
C THR A 197 1.04 -10.62 -4.92
N VAL A 198 2.18 -10.34 -5.57
CA VAL A 198 3.45 -11.03 -5.32
C VAL A 198 4.20 -10.41 -4.13
N LEU A 199 4.10 -9.10 -3.95
CA LEU A 199 4.87 -8.38 -2.95
C LEU A 199 3.99 -7.67 -1.93
N GLY A 200 3.09 -6.79 -2.38
CA GLY A 200 2.38 -5.86 -1.51
C GLY A 200 1.55 -6.54 -0.41
N VAL A 201 0.54 -7.31 -0.79
CA VAL A 201 -0.37 -7.96 0.16
C VAL A 201 0.36 -9.01 1.02
N PRO A 202 1.25 -9.86 0.46
CA PRO A 202 2.04 -10.79 1.27
C PRO A 202 2.89 -10.08 2.32
N ALA A 203 3.59 -9.00 1.93
CA ALA A 203 4.44 -8.23 2.84
C ALA A 203 3.62 -7.54 3.93
N LEU A 204 2.44 -7.02 3.60
CA LEU A 204 1.54 -6.42 4.58
C LEU A 204 1.01 -7.46 5.58
N ALA A 205 0.51 -8.60 5.10
CA ALA A 205 0.00 -9.68 5.94
C ALA A 205 1.08 -10.27 6.88
N TYR A 206 2.25 -10.58 6.31
CA TYR A 206 3.38 -11.13 7.05
C TYR A 206 4.00 -10.09 8.00
N GLY A 207 4.14 -8.84 7.57
CA GLY A 207 4.67 -7.76 8.39
C GLY A 207 3.80 -7.45 9.61
N VAL A 208 2.47 -7.38 9.42
CA VAL A 208 1.50 -7.21 10.51
C VAL A 208 1.54 -8.39 11.48
N HIS A 209 1.75 -9.61 10.95
CA HIS A 209 1.93 -10.81 11.76
C HIS A 209 3.22 -10.78 12.57
N MET A 210 4.32 -10.31 11.98
CA MET A 210 5.60 -10.16 12.65
C MET A 210 5.57 -9.08 13.73
N ARG A 211 4.87 -7.96 13.50
CA ARG A 211 4.78 -6.83 14.44
C ARG A 211 4.21 -7.23 15.80
N ALA A 212 3.39 -8.27 15.86
CA ALA A 212 2.89 -8.82 17.12
C ALA A 212 4.00 -9.36 18.04
N ARG A 213 5.19 -9.64 17.49
CA ARG A 213 6.33 -10.23 18.22
C ARG A 213 7.64 -9.43 18.08
N ARG A 214 7.83 -8.70 16.99
CA ARG A 214 9.13 -8.09 16.62
C ARG A 214 8.93 -6.74 15.96
N ARG A 215 9.71 -5.73 16.39
CA ARG A 215 9.73 -4.39 15.75
C ARG A 215 10.12 -4.42 14.27
N GLN A 216 10.92 -5.41 13.87
CA GLN A 216 11.35 -5.62 12.49
C GLN A 216 10.18 -5.82 11.50
N GLY A 217 8.99 -6.21 11.99
CA GLY A 217 7.82 -6.36 11.14
C GLY A 217 7.41 -5.07 10.43
N TRP A 218 7.77 -3.88 10.97
CA TRP A 218 7.54 -2.60 10.29
C TRP A 218 8.28 -2.47 8.97
N TRP A 219 9.50 -3.00 8.88
CA TRP A 219 10.29 -3.00 7.65
C TRP A 219 9.66 -3.84 6.55
N VAL A 220 9.06 -4.97 6.91
CA VAL A 220 8.27 -5.78 5.97
C VAL A 220 6.98 -5.04 5.60
N CYS A 221 6.27 -4.47 6.58
CA CYS A 221 5.05 -3.69 6.32
C CYS A 221 5.28 -2.51 5.36
N ALA A 222 6.48 -1.91 5.32
CA ALA A 222 6.80 -0.84 4.37
C ALA A 222 6.55 -1.26 2.92
N PHE A 223 6.89 -2.50 2.56
CA PHE A 223 6.60 -3.07 1.24
C PHE A 223 5.11 -3.30 1.00
N GLY A 224 4.27 -3.24 2.04
CA GLY A 224 2.82 -3.22 1.92
C GLY A 224 2.30 -2.03 1.10
N VAL A 225 3.10 -0.97 0.93
CA VAL A 225 2.82 0.11 -0.02
C VAL A 225 2.70 -0.39 -1.46
N ALA A 226 3.37 -1.49 -1.81
CA ALA A 226 3.22 -2.14 -3.11
C ALA A 226 1.82 -2.72 -3.34
N ALA A 227 0.98 -2.83 -2.30
CA ALA A 227 -0.45 -3.10 -2.43
C ALA A 227 -1.28 -1.83 -2.33
N THR A 228 -1.06 -1.01 -1.31
CA THR A 228 -1.91 0.17 -1.08
C THR A 228 -1.72 1.27 -2.13
N SER A 229 -0.54 1.40 -2.75
CA SER A 229 -0.33 2.40 -3.80
C SER A 229 -1.09 2.08 -5.09
N PRO A 230 -1.00 0.87 -5.68
CA PRO A 230 -1.84 0.52 -6.82
C PRO A 230 -3.33 0.62 -6.52
N THR A 231 -3.76 0.31 -5.29
CA THR A 231 -5.16 0.51 -4.86
C THR A 231 -5.53 1.99 -4.83
N ALA A 232 -4.66 2.85 -4.29
CA ALA A 232 -4.86 4.30 -4.23
C ALA A 232 -4.83 4.99 -5.60
N THR A 233 -4.38 4.31 -6.65
CA THR A 233 -4.43 4.81 -8.03
C THR A 233 -5.35 3.97 -8.93
N ALA A 234 -6.08 3.01 -8.38
CA ALA A 234 -6.81 2.01 -9.17
C ALA A 234 -7.88 2.62 -10.08
N LEU A 235 -8.48 3.74 -9.66
CA LEU A 235 -9.53 4.46 -10.40
C LEU A 235 -8.97 5.51 -11.37
N ALA A 236 -7.66 5.75 -11.37
CA ALA A 236 -7.04 6.78 -12.21
C ALA A 236 -6.98 6.38 -13.69
N ASN A 237 -7.00 5.08 -14.00
CA ASN A 237 -6.95 4.62 -15.39
C ASN A 237 -8.34 4.73 -16.06
N PRO A 238 -8.53 5.62 -17.06
CA PRO A 238 -9.82 5.78 -17.72
C PRO A 238 -10.23 4.58 -18.58
N ALA A 239 -9.29 3.70 -18.94
CA ALA A 239 -9.55 2.52 -19.75
C ALA A 239 -10.13 1.33 -18.95
N VAL A 240 -10.32 1.48 -17.63
CA VAL A 240 -10.74 0.41 -16.72
C VAL A 240 -12.01 0.84 -16.01
N THR A 241 -13.01 -0.04 -15.96
CA THR A 241 -14.26 0.25 -15.24
C THR A 241 -14.04 0.19 -13.72
N VAL A 242 -14.91 0.84 -12.94
CA VAL A 242 -14.85 0.78 -11.46
C VAL A 242 -14.97 -0.67 -10.96
N THR A 243 -15.81 -1.48 -11.61
CA THR A 243 -15.96 -2.90 -11.30
C THR A 243 -14.67 -3.68 -11.58
N GLU A 244 -14.07 -3.49 -12.75
CA GLU A 244 -12.80 -4.14 -13.09
C GLU A 244 -11.68 -3.72 -12.12
N ALA A 245 -11.58 -2.43 -11.77
CA ALA A 245 -10.60 -1.93 -10.81
C ALA A 245 -10.81 -2.56 -9.42
N THR A 246 -12.05 -2.66 -8.97
CA THR A 246 -12.40 -3.27 -7.67
C THR A 246 -12.08 -4.76 -7.65
N LEU A 247 -12.47 -5.50 -8.69
CA LEU A 247 -12.18 -6.93 -8.82
C LEU A 247 -10.67 -7.18 -8.88
N SER A 248 -9.90 -6.35 -9.59
CA SER A 248 -8.44 -6.45 -9.67
C SER A 248 -7.79 -6.37 -8.29
N VAL A 249 -8.22 -5.43 -7.44
CA VAL A 249 -7.75 -5.29 -6.05
C VAL A 249 -8.20 -6.47 -5.18
N VAL A 250 -9.45 -6.94 -5.32
CA VAL A 250 -9.94 -8.10 -4.56
C VAL A 250 -9.18 -9.37 -4.91
N TYR A 251 -8.94 -9.62 -6.21
CA TYR A 251 -8.12 -10.74 -6.66
C TYR A 251 -6.68 -10.61 -6.18
N GLY A 252 -6.14 -9.39 -6.19
CA GLY A 252 -4.84 -9.04 -5.63
C GLY A 252 -4.71 -9.43 -4.17
N LEU A 253 -5.69 -9.02 -3.37
CA LEU A 253 -5.82 -9.36 -1.96
C LEU A 253 -5.91 -10.88 -1.75
N VAL A 254 -6.79 -11.59 -2.44
CA VAL A 254 -6.98 -13.04 -2.24
C VAL A 254 -5.70 -13.81 -2.54
N ILE A 255 -5.11 -13.60 -3.72
CA ILE A 255 -3.88 -14.31 -4.13
C ILE A 255 -2.72 -13.95 -3.20
N GLY A 256 -2.56 -12.66 -2.89
CA GLY A 256 -1.50 -12.20 -1.99
C GLY A 256 -1.66 -12.69 -0.56
N LEU A 257 -2.88 -12.88 -0.06
CA LEU A 257 -3.13 -13.48 1.26
C LEU A 257 -2.75 -14.95 1.29
N VAL A 258 -2.97 -15.70 0.21
CA VAL A 258 -2.50 -17.10 0.10
C VAL A 258 -0.97 -17.15 0.18
N ILE A 259 -0.27 -16.30 -0.58
CA ILE A 259 1.20 -16.21 -0.51
C ILE A 259 1.65 -15.79 0.88
N GLY A 260 1.02 -14.76 1.47
CA GLY A 260 1.30 -14.30 2.83
C GLY A 260 1.10 -15.39 3.88
N TRP A 261 0.06 -16.22 3.74
CA TRP A 261 -0.15 -17.39 4.60
C TRP A 261 0.99 -18.39 4.49
N VAL A 262 1.43 -18.72 3.27
CA VAL A 262 2.57 -19.61 3.03
C VAL A 262 3.83 -19.04 3.69
N LEU A 263 4.13 -17.75 3.49
CA LEU A 263 5.28 -17.09 4.12
C LEU A 263 5.24 -17.19 5.65
N ILE A 264 4.08 -16.92 6.26
CA ILE A 264 3.89 -17.07 7.71
C ILE A 264 4.16 -18.52 8.16
N ARG A 265 3.66 -19.51 7.41
CA ARG A 265 3.83 -20.93 7.76
C ARG A 265 5.27 -21.39 7.63
N LEU A 266 5.95 -21.00 6.55
CA LEU A 266 7.38 -21.27 6.34
C LEU A 266 8.22 -20.64 7.45
N ASP A 267 7.93 -19.39 7.79
CA ASP A 267 8.61 -18.66 8.86
C ASP A 267 8.50 -19.37 10.21
N LEU A 268 7.29 -19.79 10.57
CA LEU A 268 7.02 -20.55 11.80
C LEU A 268 7.63 -21.95 11.78
N ALA A 269 7.72 -22.59 10.61
CA ALA A 269 8.36 -23.90 10.48
C ALA A 269 9.89 -23.81 10.64
N LEU A 270 10.51 -22.78 10.07
CA LEU A 270 11.96 -22.55 10.14
C LEU A 270 12.40 -22.01 11.50
N THR A 271 11.53 -21.27 12.21
CA THR A 271 11.90 -20.60 13.48
C THR A 271 11.19 -21.12 14.71
N GLY A 272 10.23 -22.03 14.57
CA GLY A 272 9.52 -22.64 15.68
C GLY A 272 10.42 -23.60 16.46
N ASN A 273 10.76 -23.24 17.70
CA ASN A 273 11.38 -24.17 18.63
C ASN A 273 10.47 -25.40 18.85
N ARG A 274 11.07 -26.61 18.78
CA ARG A 274 10.39 -27.92 18.88
C ARG A 274 9.83 -28.26 20.28
N GLY A 275 9.71 -27.29 21.21
CA GLY A 275 9.35 -27.53 22.60
C GLY A 275 8.19 -26.68 23.13
N ARG A 276 7.21 -27.33 23.79
CA ARG A 276 6.01 -26.72 24.39
C ARG A 276 6.34 -25.64 25.46
N ARG A 277 7.41 -25.81 26.24
CA ARG A 277 7.87 -24.83 27.24
C ARG A 277 8.51 -23.57 26.64
N SER A 278 9.27 -23.71 25.55
CA SER A 278 9.87 -22.56 24.85
C SER A 278 8.81 -21.66 24.21
N ARG A 279 7.70 -22.25 23.71
CA ARG A 279 6.58 -21.49 23.15
C ARG A 279 5.85 -20.66 24.20
N VAL A 280 5.68 -21.18 25.42
CA VAL A 280 5.03 -20.45 26.52
C VAL A 280 5.92 -19.32 27.04
N ALA A 281 7.23 -19.55 27.16
CA ALA A 281 8.19 -18.50 27.55
C ALA A 281 8.31 -17.39 26.49
N GLU A 282 8.30 -17.74 25.19
CA GLU A 282 8.30 -16.76 24.11
C GLU A 282 6.95 -16.02 24.02
N GLN A 283 5.80 -16.69 24.22
CA GLN A 283 4.49 -16.03 24.28
C GLN A 283 4.37 -15.06 25.46
N ALA A 284 4.96 -15.38 26.61
CA ALA A 284 4.97 -14.51 27.79
C ALA A 284 5.92 -13.31 27.64
N ALA A 285 7.02 -13.45 26.87
CA ALA A 285 8.01 -12.39 26.67
C ALA A 285 7.81 -11.55 25.38
N ALA A 286 7.09 -12.06 24.38
CA ALA A 286 7.08 -11.49 23.02
C ALA A 286 5.85 -10.66 22.65
N VAL A 287 4.83 -10.53 23.51
CA VAL A 287 3.70 -9.64 23.21
C VAL A 287 4.15 -8.20 23.50
N ARG A 288 4.55 -7.50 22.45
CA ARG A 288 4.73 -6.05 22.52
C ARG A 288 3.39 -5.39 22.18
N PRO A 289 2.68 -4.79 23.15
CA PRO A 289 1.51 -4.00 22.84
C PRO A 289 1.96 -2.77 22.06
N GLU A 290 1.58 -2.69 20.79
CA GLU A 290 1.58 -1.43 20.07
C GLU A 290 0.29 -0.67 20.41
N PRO A 291 0.33 0.67 20.42
CA PRO A 291 -0.84 1.47 20.71
C PRO A 291 -1.93 1.25 19.65
N GLY A 292 -3.19 1.44 20.08
CA GLY A 292 -4.37 1.27 19.23
C GLY A 292 -4.33 2.11 17.96
N ARG A 293 -5.20 1.78 17.00
CA ARG A 293 -5.23 2.35 15.64
C ARG A 293 -5.15 3.88 15.58
N PHE A 294 -5.82 4.56 16.52
CA PHE A 294 -5.95 6.02 16.56
C PHE A 294 -5.04 6.70 17.60
N ALA A 295 -4.19 5.94 18.27
CA ALA A 295 -3.17 6.47 19.16
C ALA A 295 -1.85 6.70 18.40
N PRO A 296 -0.97 7.60 18.85
CA PRO A 296 0.33 7.82 18.22
C PRO A 296 1.22 6.56 18.38
N LEU A 297 2.00 6.23 17.35
CA LEU A 297 2.98 5.13 17.37
C LEU A 297 4.30 5.47 18.04
N LEU A 298 4.63 6.77 18.07
CA LEU A 298 5.85 7.36 18.64
C LEU A 298 5.50 8.13 19.91
#